data_AF-A0AAJ2IU16-F1
#
_entry.id   AF-A0AAJ2IU16-F1
#
_cell.length_a   1.000
_cell.length_b   1.000
_cell.length_c   1.000
_cell.angle_alpha   90.00
_cell.angle_beta   90.00
_cell.angle_gamma   90.00
#
_symmetry.space_group_name_H-M   'P 1'
#
loop_
_entity.id
_entity.type
_entity.pdbx_description
1 polymer ?
#
loop_
_entity_poly.entity_id
_entity_poly.type
_entity_poly.pdbx_seq_one_letter_code
_entity_poly.pdbx_strand_id
1 'polypeptide(L)'
;MSRKRIFEPVVYTVIATDGLNHSEDVRFKISYGYELENPNPVFKVQMIQGTLLKGRQAPSYSDHDLDRIMTIREKLKEKFDLANKLARDIEYQELDLLDS
;
A
#
# COMPACT_ATOMS: atom_id res chain seq x y z
N MET A 1 17.38 17.49 4.12
CA MET A 1 16.58 16.95 2.99
C MET A 1 15.71 15.82 3.52
N SER A 2 14.37 15.94 3.40
CA SER A 2 13.46 14.83 3.73
C SER A 2 13.80 13.64 2.84
N ARG A 3 13.99 12.44 3.40
CA ARG A 3 14.18 11.22 2.61
C ARG A 3 12.91 10.99 1.81
N LYS A 4 12.93 11.30 0.51
CA LYS A 4 11.80 11.04 -0.40
C LYS A 4 11.52 9.54 -0.36
N ARG A 5 10.28 9.16 -0.01
CA ARG A 5 9.91 7.76 0.09
C ARG A 5 9.95 7.16 -1.32
N ILE A 6 10.61 6.01 -1.47
CA ILE A 6 10.69 5.31 -2.76
C ILE A 6 9.31 4.76 -3.16
N PHE A 7 8.46 4.47 -2.18
CA PHE A 7 7.09 4.01 -2.38
C PHE A 7 6.15 4.71 -1.40
N GLU A 8 5.05 5.22 -1.93
CA GLU A 8 4.02 5.95 -1.21
C GLU A 8 2.69 5.17 -1.31
N PRO A 9 2.33 4.40 -0.26
CA PRO A 9 1.08 3.66 -0.26
C PRO A 9 -0.11 4.61 -0.12
N VAL A 10 -1.12 4.45 -0.96
CA VAL A 10 -2.41 5.14 -0.86
C VAL A 10 -3.38 4.33 -0.01
N VAL A 11 -3.42 3.02 -0.23
CA VAL A 11 -4.17 2.05 0.58
C VAL A 11 -3.29 0.87 0.93
N TYR A 12 -3.46 0.31 2.13
CA TYR A 12 -2.77 -0.89 2.53
C TYR A 12 -3.56 -1.68 3.56
N THR A 13 -3.21 -2.95 3.70
CA THR A 13 -3.62 -3.80 4.82
C THR A 13 -2.42 -4.60 5.32
N VAL A 14 -2.56 -5.18 6.51
CA VAL A 14 -1.57 -6.07 7.11
C VAL A 14 -2.25 -7.38 7.48
N ILE A 15 -1.67 -8.50 7.02
CA ILE A 15 -2.15 -9.84 7.34
C ILE A 15 -1.08 -10.66 8.03
N ALA A 16 -1.50 -11.56 8.93
CA ALA A 16 -0.62 -12.62 9.41
C ALA A 16 -0.35 -13.62 8.29
N THR A 17 0.91 -14.08 8.22
CA THR A 17 1.31 -15.23 7.39
C THR A 17 0.80 -16.52 8.04
N ASP A 18 0.75 -17.61 7.28
CA ASP A 18 0.48 -18.93 7.86
C ASP A 18 1.68 -19.55 8.60
N GLY A 19 2.84 -18.88 8.60
CA GLY A 19 4.05 -19.30 9.30
C GLY A 19 4.81 -20.44 8.61
N LEU A 20 4.42 -20.89 7.41
CA LEU A 20 5.12 -21.99 6.72
C LEU A 20 6.53 -21.60 6.27
N ASN A 21 6.68 -20.36 5.78
CA ASN A 21 7.93 -19.87 5.21
C ASN A 21 8.66 -18.84 6.08
N HIS A 22 8.03 -18.39 7.17
CA HIS A 22 8.51 -17.31 8.02
C HIS A 22 8.21 -17.60 9.49
N SER A 23 8.88 -16.92 10.40
CA SER A 23 8.52 -16.96 11.82
C SER A 23 7.10 -16.41 12.06
N GLU A 24 6.43 -16.90 13.09
CA GLU A 24 5.04 -16.55 13.43
C GLU A 24 4.79 -15.05 13.68
N ASP A 25 5.86 -14.32 14.01
CA ASP A 25 5.82 -12.87 14.24
C ASP A 25 5.94 -12.03 12.96
N VAL A 26 6.15 -12.68 11.81
CA VAL A 26 6.16 -12.03 10.50
C VAL A 26 4.73 -11.84 10.00
N ARG A 27 4.50 -10.68 9.38
CA ARG A 27 3.24 -10.29 8.74
C ARG A 27 3.52 -9.74 7.35
N PHE A 28 2.55 -9.84 6.45
CA PHE A 28 2.63 -9.19 5.15
C PHE A 28 1.86 -7.87 5.16
N LYS A 29 2.55 -6.79 4.81
CA LYS A 29 1.96 -5.53 4.42
C LYS A 29 1.70 -5.55 2.93
N ILE A 30 0.44 -5.46 2.56
CA ILE A 30 0.00 -5.49 1.17
C ILE A 30 -0.52 -4.09 0.85
N SER A 31 0.04 -3.44 -0.16
CA SER A 31 -0.19 -2.03 -0.44
C SER A 31 -0.43 -1.77 -1.93
N TYR A 32 -1.24 -0.74 -2.21
CA TYR A 32 -1.40 -0.14 -3.53
C TYR A 32 -1.04 1.35 -3.43
N GLY A 33 -0.21 1.84 -4.34
CA GLY A 33 0.28 3.22 -4.28
C GLY A 33 1.20 3.57 -5.44
N TYR A 34 2.09 4.51 -5.24
CA TYR A 34 2.99 4.99 -6.29
C TYR A 34 4.45 4.82 -5.90
N GLU A 35 5.30 4.52 -6.87
CA GLU A 35 6.74 4.62 -6.70
C GLU A 35 7.24 5.99 -7.11
N LEU A 36 8.37 6.39 -6.53
CA LEU A 36 9.10 7.56 -6.99
C LEU A 36 9.37 7.44 -8.50
N GLU A 37 9.04 8.47 -9.26
CA GLU A 37 9.23 8.54 -10.73
C GLU A 37 8.35 7.58 -11.56
N ASN A 38 7.44 6.82 -10.93
CA ASN A 38 6.46 6.00 -11.63
C ASN A 38 5.04 6.58 -11.48
N PRO A 39 4.45 7.14 -12.56
CA PRO A 39 3.09 7.67 -12.51
C PRO A 39 2.03 6.56 -12.46
N ASN A 40 2.41 5.31 -12.76
CA ASN A 40 1.49 4.17 -12.73
C ASN A 40 1.39 3.62 -11.31
N PRO A 41 0.19 3.24 -10.86
CA PRO A 41 0.03 2.69 -9.54
C PRO A 41 0.59 1.26 -9.48
N VAL A 42 1.29 0.97 -8.39
CA VAL A 42 2.03 -0.27 -8.16
C VAL A 42 1.45 -1.00 -6.96
N PHE A 43 1.34 -2.32 -7.11
CA PHE A 43 1.04 -3.24 -6.03
C PHE A 43 2.34 -3.74 -5.39
N LYS A 44 2.43 -3.69 -4.06
CA LYS A 44 3.58 -4.20 -3.31
C LYS A 44 3.17 -5.06 -2.13
N VAL A 45 3.95 -6.12 -1.92
CA VAL A 45 3.93 -6.93 -0.71
C VAL A 45 5.27 -6.75 -0.01
N GLN A 46 5.23 -6.42 1.27
CA GLN A 46 6.41 -6.20 2.10
C GLN A 46 6.27 -6.98 3.40
N MET A 47 7.35 -7.56 3.91
CA MET A 47 7.33 -8.20 5.21
C MET A 47 7.48 -7.18 6.34
N ILE A 48 6.71 -7.37 7.40
CA ILE A 48 6.82 -6.66 8.68
C ILE A 48 7.16 -7.70 9.75
N GLN A 49 8.07 -7.34 10.65
CA GLN A 49 8.29 -8.07 11.91
C GLN A 49 8.14 -7.06 13.06
N GLY A 50 7.17 -7.27 13.95
CA GLY A 50 6.77 -6.27 14.94
C GLY A 50 6.30 -4.97 14.29
N THR A 51 7.01 -3.86 14.54
CA THR A 51 6.73 -2.53 13.94
C THR A 51 7.64 -2.19 12.77
N LEU A 52 8.57 -3.08 12.41
CA LEU A 52 9.63 -2.80 11.44
C LEU A 52 9.37 -3.48 10.11
N LEU A 53 9.63 -2.74 9.02
CA LEU A 53 9.57 -3.26 7.66
C LEU A 53 10.89 -3.92 7.28
N LYS A 54 10.85 -5.19 6.86
CA LYS A 54 12.01 -5.96 6.42
C LYS A 54 12.40 -5.59 4.99
N GLY A 55 13.11 -4.47 4.83
CA GLY A 55 13.35 -3.85 3.52
C GLY A 55 14.26 -4.62 2.54
N ARG A 56 15.05 -5.61 3.00
CA ARG A 56 15.99 -6.36 2.14
C ARG A 56 15.59 -7.80 1.86
N GLN A 57 14.54 -8.28 2.50
CA GLN A 57 14.13 -9.66 2.39
C GLN A 57 12.90 -9.73 1.49
N ALA A 58 13.00 -10.46 0.38
CA ALA A 58 11.87 -10.75 -0.47
C ALA A 58 10.88 -11.64 0.29
N PRO A 59 9.57 -11.37 0.24
CA PRO A 59 8.59 -12.27 0.84
C PRO A 59 8.54 -13.58 0.05
N SER A 60 8.52 -14.70 0.77
CA SER A 60 8.26 -16.04 0.22
C SER A 60 6.84 -16.46 0.60
N TYR A 61 6.06 -17.00 -0.32
CA TYR A 61 4.64 -17.30 -0.09
C TYR A 61 4.40 -18.82 -0.10
N SER A 62 3.55 -19.29 0.79
CA SER A 62 2.86 -20.56 0.59
C SER A 62 1.74 -20.35 -0.45
N ASP A 63 1.15 -21.43 -0.96
CA ASP A 63 0.00 -21.34 -1.85
C ASP A 63 -1.18 -20.61 -1.17
N HIS A 64 -1.44 -20.94 0.09
CA HIS A 64 -2.51 -20.32 0.87
C HIS A 64 -2.30 -18.81 1.09
N ASP A 65 -1.08 -18.38 1.44
CA ASP A 65 -0.79 -16.96 1.58
C ASP A 65 -0.84 -16.23 0.23
N LEU A 66 -0.39 -16.87 -0.85
CA LEU A 66 -0.48 -16.30 -2.19
C LEU A 66 -1.93 -16.05 -2.61
N ASP A 67 -2.82 -17.03 -2.42
CA ASP A 67 -4.26 -16.91 -2.73
C ASP A 67 -4.91 -15.77 -1.94
N ARG A 68 -4.57 -15.66 -0.65
CA ARG A 68 -5.04 -14.57 0.21
C ARG A 68 -4.54 -13.21 -0.26
N ILE A 69 -3.25 -13.11 -0.62
CA ILE A 69 -2.64 -11.90 -1.17
C ILE A 69 -3.34 -11.46 -2.45
N MET A 70 -3.63 -12.40 -3.35
CA MET A 70 -4.32 -12.12 -4.61
C MET A 70 -5.76 -11.64 -4.38
N THR A 71 -6.49 -12.25 -3.45
CA THR A 71 -7.82 -11.79 -3.05
C THR A 71 -7.79 -10.37 -2.48
N ILE A 72 -6.78 -10.07 -1.66
CA ILE A 72 -6.61 -8.73 -1.06
C ILE A 72 -6.21 -7.70 -2.11
N ARG A 73 -5.39 -8.09 -3.11
CA ARG A 73 -4.98 -7.22 -4.20
C ARG A 73 -6.19 -6.63 -4.92
N GLU A 74 -7.19 -7.45 -5.27
CA GLU A 74 -8.39 -6.99 -5.96
C GLU A 74 -9.17 -5.98 -5.09
N LYS A 75 -9.37 -6.30 -3.80
CA LYS A 75 -10.05 -5.38 -2.86
C LYS A 75 -9.29 -4.07 -2.66
N LEU A 76 -7.96 -4.12 -2.58
CA LEU A 76 -7.13 -2.91 -2.47
C LEU A 76 -7.18 -2.09 -3.75
N LYS A 77 -7.22 -2.73 -4.92
CA LYS A 77 -7.37 -2.03 -6.20
C LYS A 77 -8.70 -1.28 -6.26
N GLU A 78 -9.80 -1.90 -5.88
CA GLU A 78 -11.11 -1.23 -5.82
C GLU A 78 -11.08 0.01 -4.89
N LYS A 79 -10.48 -0.14 -3.71
CA LYS A 79 -10.36 0.98 -2.74
C LYS A 79 -9.42 2.07 -3.24
N PHE A 80 -8.35 1.69 -3.92
CA PHE A 80 -7.42 2.62 -4.55
C PHE A 80 -8.10 3.44 -5.64
N ASP A 81 -8.82 2.78 -6.55
CA ASP A 81 -9.51 3.44 -7.67
C ASP A 81 -10.58 4.41 -7.14
N LEU A 82 -11.31 4.02 -6.08
CA LEU A 82 -12.26 4.90 -5.39
C LEU A 82 -11.56 6.13 -4.77
N ALA A 83 -10.47 5.93 -4.04
CA ALA A 83 -9.72 7.02 -3.42
C ALA A 83 -9.15 7.99 -4.46
N ASN A 84 -8.61 7.46 -5.56
CA ASN A 84 -8.08 8.25 -6.67
C ASN A 84 -9.19 9.03 -7.39
N LYS A 85 -10.39 8.45 -7.55
CA LYS A 85 -11.55 9.17 -8.08
C LYS A 85 -11.93 10.34 -7.16
N LEU A 86 -12.11 10.08 -5.87
CA LEU A 86 -12.47 11.10 -4.89
C LEU A 86 -11.46 12.25 -4.84
N ALA A 87 -10.16 11.95 -4.97
CA ALA A 87 -9.11 12.97 -4.99
C ALA A 87 -9.14 13.85 -6.24
N ARG A 88 -9.60 13.33 -7.38
CA ARG A 88 -9.71 14.08 -8.65
C ARG A 88 -10.99 14.90 -8.74
N ASP A 89 -12.05 14.43 -8.10
CA ASP A 89 -13.36 15.10 -8.08
C ASP A 89 -13.43 16.22 -7.02
N ILE A 90 -12.29 16.65 -6.45
CA ILE A 90 -12.23 17.78 -5.52
C ILE A 90 -12.24 19.07 -6.32
N GLU A 91 -13.40 19.71 -6.40
CA GLU A 91 -13.53 21.08 -6.91
C GLU A 91 -13.07 22.07 -5.84
N TYR A 92 -11.98 22.78 -6.10
CA TYR A 92 -11.52 23.88 -5.26
C TYR A 92 -12.31 25.14 -5.63
N GLN A 93 -13.18 25.60 -4.72
CA GLN A 93 -13.73 26.95 -4.81
C GLN A 93 -12.79 27.88 -4.05
N GLU A 94 -12.13 28.76 -4.80
CA GLU A 94 -11.46 29.92 -4.24
C GLU A 94 -12.57 30.83 -3.69
N LEU A 95 -12.90 30.69 -2.41
CA LEU A 95 -13.69 31.69 -1.71
C LEU A 95 -12.84 32.96 -1.73
N ASP A 96 -13.26 33.92 -2.56
CA ASP A 96 -12.68 35.23 -2.72
C ASP A 96 -12.15 35.74 -1.37
N LEU A 97 -10.83 35.78 -1.24
CA LEU A 97 -10.12 36.61 -0.24
C LEU A 97 -10.20 38.10 -0.63
N LEU A 98 -11.30 38.48 -1.25
CA LEU A 98 -11.65 39.84 -1.64
C LEU A 98 -12.99 40.16 -0.98
N ASP A 99 -13.01 40.22 0.35
CA ASP A 99 -13.84 41.20 1.03
C ASP A 99 -13.19 41.61 2.36
N SER A 100 -12.86 42.89 2.40
CA SER A 100 -12.39 43.78 3.49
C SER A 100 -10.92 43.78 3.92
#